data_AF-A0A2T3ITM9-F1
#
_entry.id   AF-A0A2T3ITM9-F1
#
_cell.length_a   1.000
_cell.length_b   1.000
_cell.length_c   1.000
_cell.angle_alpha   90.00
_cell.angle_beta   90.00
_cell.angle_gamma   90.00
#
_symmetry.space_group_name_H-M   'P 1'
#
loop_
_entity.id
_entity.type
_entity.pdbx_description
1 polymer ?
#
loop_
_entity_poly.entity_id
_entity_poly.type
_entity_poly.pdbx_seq_one_letter_code
_entity_poly.pdbx_strand_id
1 'polypeptide(L)'
;MIDRLFNKLGYVKKSGINDQLNFSQNIAKRLDEHREDFEFLVSQTELCKHKEWELLVGHLATQDDYFMRLYYMVNRSFPPVKKRTMRYGHVRPRPTQFGACGLPEYCETLEHEC
;
A
#
# COMPACT_ATOMS: atom_id res chain seq x y z
N MET A 1 14.28 31.07 -1.41
CA MET A 1 13.38 32.11 -1.98
C MET A 1 12.62 31.59 -3.20
N ILE A 2 13.32 30.96 -4.15
CA ILE A 2 12.74 30.30 -5.34
C ILE A 2 11.73 29.18 -5.00
N ASP A 3 12.02 28.35 -4.00
CA ASP A 3 11.14 27.23 -3.61
C ASP A 3 9.74 27.66 -3.11
N ARG A 4 9.62 28.85 -2.50
CA ARG A 4 8.32 29.39 -2.07
C ARG A 4 7.47 29.84 -3.26
N LEU A 5 8.12 30.29 -4.34
CA LEU A 5 7.44 30.73 -5.56
C LEU A 5 6.88 29.52 -6.32
N PHE A 6 7.65 28.43 -6.42
CA PHE A 6 7.21 27.17 -7.02
C PHE A 6 6.04 26.52 -6.28
N ASN A 7 6.08 26.49 -4.93
CA ASN A 7 4.96 25.96 -4.14
C ASN A 7 3.67 26.78 -4.33
N LYS A 8 3.75 28.11 -4.48
CA LYS A 8 2.58 28.96 -4.76
C LYS A 8 1.96 28.72 -6.14
N LEU A 9 2.74 28.17 -7.07
CA LEU A 9 2.31 27.79 -8.43
C LEU A 9 1.91 26.31 -8.53
N GLY A 10 1.83 25.58 -7.40
CA GLY A 10 1.43 24.18 -7.36
C GLY A 10 2.55 23.16 -7.65
N TYR A 11 3.79 23.62 -7.86
CA TYR A 11 4.94 22.73 -8.07
C TYR A 11 5.52 22.26 -6.74
N VAL A 12 5.36 20.97 -6.44
CA VAL A 12 5.94 20.34 -5.25
C VAL A 12 7.22 19.61 -5.64
N LYS A 13 8.35 19.93 -4.99
CA LYS A 13 9.61 19.20 -5.18
C LYS A 13 9.43 17.73 -4.81
N LYS A 14 9.81 16.83 -5.72
CA LYS A 14 9.82 15.37 -5.49
C LYS A 14 10.61 14.99 -4.23
N SER A 15 11.69 15.70 -3.92
CA SER A 15 12.46 15.47 -2.68
C SER A 15 11.63 15.76 -1.43
N GLY A 16 10.83 16.84 -1.41
CA GLY A 16 9.95 17.15 -0.28
C GLY A 16 8.81 16.15 -0.13
N ILE A 17 8.27 15.62 -1.23
CA ILE A 17 7.30 14.51 -1.21
C ILE A 17 7.97 13.25 -0.65
N ASN A 18 9.17 12.92 -1.12
CA ASN A 18 9.92 11.78 -0.61
C ASN A 18 10.21 11.93 0.88
N ASP A 19 10.61 13.11 1.34
CA ASP A 19 10.95 13.34 2.75
C ASP A 19 9.70 13.28 3.63
N GLN A 20 8.54 13.78 3.16
CA GLN A 20 7.26 13.69 3.87
C GLN A 20 6.70 12.25 3.89
N LEU A 21 6.77 11.53 2.77
CA LEU A 21 6.30 10.15 2.67
C LEU A 21 7.24 9.17 3.39
N ASN A 22 8.54 9.48 3.50
CA ASN A 22 9.52 8.66 4.21
C ASN A 22 9.75 9.10 5.67
N PHE A 23 9.07 10.15 6.18
CA PHE A 23 9.24 10.65 7.55
C PHE A 23 8.80 9.66 8.65
N SER A 24 8.25 8.49 8.28
CA SER A 24 7.60 7.58 9.24
C SER A 24 7.76 6.10 8.90
N GLN A 25 8.93 5.73 8.38
CA GLN A 25 9.30 4.38 7.97
C GLN A 25 8.60 3.99 6.65
N ASN A 26 9.44 3.73 5.66
CA ASN A 26 9.19 3.18 4.33
C ASN A 26 7.76 2.67 4.08
N ILE A 27 7.06 3.16 3.04
CA ILE A 27 5.71 2.71 2.65
C ILE A 27 5.60 1.18 2.52
N ALA A 28 6.67 0.49 2.14
CA ALA A 28 6.74 -0.97 2.15
C ALA A 28 6.49 -1.54 3.54
N LYS A 29 7.11 -0.97 4.57
CA LYS A 29 6.93 -1.39 5.96
C LYS A 29 5.49 -1.21 6.43
N ARG A 30 4.88 -0.05 6.14
CA ARG A 30 3.48 0.20 6.51
C ARG A 30 2.51 -0.76 5.85
N LEU A 31 2.75 -1.06 4.57
CA LEU A 31 1.96 -2.05 3.84
C LEU A 31 2.14 -3.45 4.43
N ASP A 32 3.36 -3.82 4.83
CA ASP A 32 3.64 -5.09 5.50
C ASP A 32 2.98 -5.18 6.88
N GLU A 33 3.09 -4.12 7.69
CA GLU A 33 2.46 -4.01 9.02
C GLU A 33 0.94 -4.12 8.94
N HIS A 34 0.29 -3.41 7.99
CA HIS A 34 -1.15 -3.53 7.76
C HIS A 34 -1.60 -4.97 7.48
N ARG A 35 -0.81 -5.70 6.68
CA ARG A 35 -1.10 -7.10 6.33
C ARG A 35 -0.82 -8.04 7.51
N GLU A 36 0.23 -7.80 8.28
CA GLU A 36 0.54 -8.55 9.50
C GLU A 36 -0.53 -8.35 10.58
N ASP A 37 -1.01 -7.13 10.77
CA ASP A 37 -2.11 -6.82 11.71
C ASP A 37 -3.39 -7.56 11.32
N PHE A 38 -3.71 -7.64 10.02
CA PHE A 38 -4.84 -8.43 9.53
C PHE A 38 -4.64 -9.93 9.77
N GLU A 39 -3.47 -10.50 9.47
CA GLU A 39 -3.14 -11.90 9.77
C GLU A 39 -3.28 -12.20 11.27
N PHE A 40 -2.85 -11.28 12.12
CA PHE A 40 -3.00 -11.37 13.57
C PHE A 40 -4.48 -11.34 13.98
N LEU A 41 -5.27 -10.39 13.47
CA LEU A 41 -6.71 -10.30 13.74
C LEU A 41 -7.43 -11.59 13.35
N VAL A 42 -7.14 -12.15 12.18
CA VAL A 42 -7.74 -13.40 11.72
C VAL A 42 -7.33 -14.60 12.57
N SER A 43 -6.07 -14.66 13.01
CA SER A 43 -5.54 -15.82 13.74
C SER A 43 -5.82 -15.81 15.25
N GLN A 44 -5.94 -14.63 15.85
CA GLN A 44 -6.06 -14.47 17.31
C GLN A 44 -7.45 -14.10 17.79
N THR A 45 -8.39 -13.81 16.89
CA THR A 45 -9.75 -13.38 17.26
C THR A 45 -10.82 -14.19 16.56
N GLU A 46 -12.02 -14.20 17.12
CA GLU A 46 -13.21 -14.74 16.46
C GLU A 46 -14.00 -13.69 15.66
N LEU A 47 -13.36 -12.56 15.31
CA LEU A 47 -14.00 -11.48 14.55
C LEU A 47 -14.59 -11.95 13.23
N CYS A 48 -14.05 -13.02 12.64
CA CYS A 48 -14.58 -13.66 11.43
C CYS A 48 -16.00 -14.21 11.59
N LYS A 49 -16.48 -14.43 12.82
CA LYS A 49 -17.83 -14.90 13.11
C LYS A 49 -18.84 -13.75 13.31
N HIS A 50 -18.37 -12.50 13.38
CA HIS A 50 -19.25 -11.35 13.52
C HIS A 50 -19.96 -11.03 12.21
N LYS A 51 -21.22 -10.57 12.30
CA LYS A 51 -22.04 -10.18 11.14
C LYS A 51 -21.43 -9.04 10.33
N GLU A 52 -20.57 -8.24 10.94
CA GLU A 52 -19.91 -7.08 10.34
C GLU A 52 -18.55 -7.44 9.72
N TRP A 53 -18.15 -8.71 9.76
CA TRP A 53 -16.86 -9.17 9.24
C TRP A 53 -16.62 -8.74 7.80
N GLU A 54 -17.61 -8.90 6.93
CA GLU A 54 -17.51 -8.52 5.52
C GLU A 54 -17.27 -7.01 5.34
N LEU A 55 -17.90 -6.18 6.16
CA LEU A 55 -17.71 -4.72 6.14
C LEU A 55 -16.30 -4.34 6.62
N LEU A 56 -15.82 -4.98 7.69
CA LEU A 56 -14.47 -4.79 8.20
C LEU A 56 -13.42 -5.18 7.15
N VAL A 57 -13.57 -6.36 6.54
CA VAL A 57 -12.69 -6.84 5.47
C VAL A 57 -12.70 -5.88 4.28
N GLY A 58 -13.87 -5.39 3.86
CA GLY A 58 -13.98 -4.41 2.77
C GLY A 58 -13.24 -3.10 3.09
N HIS A 59 -13.34 -2.62 4.34
CA HIS A 59 -12.61 -1.44 4.79
C HIS A 59 -11.09 -1.66 4.76
N LEU A 60 -10.61 -2.78 5.31
CA LEU A 60 -9.18 -3.11 5.35
C LEU A 60 -8.60 -3.37 3.96
N ALA A 61 -9.38 -3.95 3.05
CA ALA A 61 -9.01 -4.13 1.63
C ALA A 61 -8.85 -2.78 0.91
N THR A 62 -9.73 -1.82 1.20
CA THR A 62 -9.65 -0.46 0.64
C THR A 62 -8.41 0.28 1.16
N GLN A 63 -8.06 0.10 2.43
CA GLN A 63 -6.82 0.63 3.01
C GLN A 63 -5.57 -0.01 2.38
N ASP A 64 -5.59 -1.32 2.13
CA ASP A 64 -4.50 -2.00 1.44
C ASP A 64 -4.31 -1.46 0.01
N ASP A 65 -5.41 -1.22 -0.73
CA ASP A 65 -5.37 -0.57 -2.05
C ASP A 65 -4.75 0.83 -1.98
N TYR A 66 -5.09 1.62 -0.96
CA TYR A 66 -4.48 2.93 -0.76
C TYR A 66 -2.96 2.82 -0.53
N PHE A 67 -2.51 1.89 0.30
CA PHE A 67 -1.08 1.66 0.53
C PHE A 67 -0.36 1.13 -0.71
N MET A 68 -1.00 0.25 -1.49
CA MET A 68 -0.50 -0.22 -2.79
C MET A 68 -0.31 0.95 -3.77
N ARG A 69 -1.24 1.91 -3.80
CA ARG A 69 -1.12 3.12 -4.62
C ARG A 69 0.05 3.99 -4.19
N LEU A 70 0.18 4.25 -2.89
CA LEU A 70 1.33 5.00 -2.36
C LEU A 70 2.65 4.30 -2.68
N TYR A 71 2.70 2.97 -2.54
CA TYR A 71 3.87 2.17 -2.90
C TYR A 71 4.23 2.36 -4.37
N TYR A 72 3.26 2.28 -5.28
CA TYR A 72 3.46 2.50 -6.71
C TYR A 72 3.95 3.92 -7.02
N MET A 73 3.39 4.94 -6.37
CA MET A 73 3.83 6.34 -6.57
C MET A 73 5.30 6.55 -6.18
N VAL A 74 5.74 5.91 -5.09
CA VAL A 74 7.12 6.01 -4.58
C VAL A 74 8.09 5.17 -5.42
N ASN A 75 7.74 3.92 -5.71
CA ASN A 75 8.65 2.93 -6.29
C ASN A 75 8.50 2.74 -7.80
N ARG A 76 7.43 3.27 -8.41
CA ARG A 76 7.07 3.09 -9.84
C ARG A 76 6.88 1.63 -10.25
N SER A 77 6.58 0.77 -9.28
CA SER A 77 6.23 -0.63 -9.46
C SER A 77 5.38 -1.07 -8.27
N PHE A 78 4.63 -2.16 -8.44
CA PHE A 78 3.95 -2.83 -7.32
C PHE A 78 4.92 -3.76 -6.57
N PRO A 79 4.61 -4.11 -5.30
CA PRO A 79 5.36 -5.15 -4.61
C PRO A 79 5.19 -6.50 -5.35
N PRO A 80 6.25 -7.31 -5.47
CA PRO A 80 6.21 -8.59 -6.15
C PRO A 80 5.32 -9.57 -5.38
N VAL A 81 4.57 -10.38 -6.12
CA VAL A 81 3.62 -11.36 -5.56
C VAL A 81 4.33 -12.49 -4.78
N LYS A 82 5.61 -12.76 -5.06
CA LYS A 82 6.42 -13.78 -4.38
C LYS A 82 7.43 -13.12 -3.44
N LYS A 83 7.78 -13.80 -2.34
CA LYS A 83 8.83 -13.40 -1.38
C LYS A 83 10.18 -13.20 -2.11
N ARG A 84 10.37 -12.02 -2.70
CA ARG A 84 11.64 -11.52 -3.17
C ARG A 84 12.11 -10.50 -2.16
N THR A 85 13.38 -10.57 -1.83
CA THR A 85 14.09 -9.51 -1.11
C THR A 85 13.98 -8.25 -1.95
N MET A 86 13.15 -7.28 -1.55
CA MET A 86 13.08 -6.02 -2.27
C MET A 86 14.19 -5.08 -1.80
N ARG A 87 14.67 -4.26 -2.72
CA ARG A 87 15.60 -3.15 -2.42
C ARG A 87 15.05 -2.18 -1.36
N TYR A 88 13.73 -2.16 -1.20
CA TYR A 88 12.99 -1.23 -0.34
C TYR A 88 12.21 -1.95 0.78
N GLY A 89 12.61 -3.16 1.20
CA GLY A 89 11.99 -3.85 2.34
C GLY A 89 11.01 -4.97 1.95
N HIS A 90 10.74 -5.88 2.88
CA HIS A 90 9.81 -6.98 2.63
C HIS A 90 8.36 -6.49 2.70
N VAL A 91 7.51 -6.99 1.80
CA VAL A 91 6.05 -6.82 1.85
C VAL A 91 5.46 -8.21 1.67
N ARG A 92 4.68 -8.66 2.65
CA ARG A 92 3.89 -9.90 2.58
C ARG A 92 2.88 -9.86 1.44
N PRO A 93 2.48 -11.00 0.86
CA PRO A 93 1.41 -11.05 -0.13
C PRO A 93 0.10 -10.46 0.41
N ARG A 94 -0.73 -9.94 -0.50
CA ARG A 94 -2.08 -9.47 -0.13
C ARG A 94 -2.90 -10.65 0.42
N PRO A 95 -3.58 -10.49 1.57
CA PRO A 95 -4.49 -11.50 2.10
C PRO A 95 -5.60 -11.86 1.11
N THR A 96 -5.91 -13.15 0.97
CA THR A 96 -6.93 -13.63 0.01
C THR A 96 -8.33 -13.08 0.32
N GLN A 97 -8.61 -12.78 1.58
CA GLN A 97 -9.86 -12.19 2.05
C GLN A 97 -10.10 -10.79 1.47
N PHE A 98 -9.05 -10.05 1.12
CA PHE A 98 -9.18 -8.72 0.52
C PHE A 98 -9.56 -8.75 -0.97
N GLY A 99 -9.62 -9.94 -1.59
CA GLY A 99 -9.84 -10.08 -3.02
C GLY A 99 -8.73 -9.45 -3.86
N ALA A 100 -9.01 -9.25 -5.15
CA ALA A 100 -8.11 -8.56 -6.06
C ALA A 100 -7.95 -7.07 -5.66
N CYS A 101 -6.79 -6.48 -5.99
CA CYS A 101 -6.58 -5.05 -5.82
C CYS A 101 -7.46 -4.27 -6.80
N GLY A 102 -8.22 -3.29 -6.31
CA GLY A 102 -9.18 -2.52 -7.11
C GLY A 102 -8.59 -1.32 -7.87
N LEU A 103 -7.27 -1.13 -7.82
CA LEU A 103 -6.63 0.01 -8.49
C LEU A 103 -6.55 -0.21 -10.01
N PRO A 104 -6.93 0.79 -10.83
CA PRO A 104 -6.82 0.68 -12.28
C PRO A 104 -5.36 0.49 -12.73
N GLU A 105 -4.42 1.21 -12.11
CA GLU A 105 -2.98 1.06 -12.41
C GLU A 105 -2.45 -0.35 -12.12
N TYR A 106 -3.08 -1.10 -11.20
CA TYR A 106 -2.68 -2.48 -10.90
C TYR A 106 -3.13 -3.45 -12.00
N CYS A 107 -4.36 -3.29 -12.52
CA CYS A 107 -4.89 -4.08 -13.62
C CYS A 107 -4.06 -3.91 -14.90
N GLU A 108 -3.72 -2.66 -15.26
CA GLU A 108 -2.87 -2.36 -16.42
C GLU A 108 -1.49 -3.04 -16.33
N THR A 109 -0.93 -3.11 -15.12
CA THR A 109 0.39 -3.73 -14.91
C THR A 109 0.36 -5.25 -15.14
N LEU A 110 -0.75 -5.93 -14.81
CA LEU A 110 -0.92 -7.36 -15.05
C LEU A 110 -1.13 -7.70 -16.54
N GLU A 111 -1.78 -6.80 -17.29
CA GLU A 111 -2.00 -6.96 -18.73
C GLU A 111 -0.71 -6.81 -19.55
N HIS A 112 0.28 -6.06 -19.04
CA HIS A 112 1.58 -5.86 -19.70
C HIS A 112 2.64 -6.90 -19.34
N GLU A 113 2.40 -7.78 -18.36
CA GLU A 113 3.31 -8.85 -17.95
C GLU A 113 2.91 -10.25 -18.47
N CYS A 114 1.86 -10.34 -19.32
CA CYS A 114 1.48 -11.53 -20.11
C CYS A 114 2.02 -11.46 -21.55
#